data_AF-A6R4F9-F1
#
_entry.id   AF-A6R4F9-F1
#
_cell.length_a   1.000
_cell.length_b   1.000
_cell.length_c   1.000
_cell.angle_alpha   90.00
_cell.angle_beta   90.00
_cell.angle_gamma   90.00
#
_symmetry.space_group_name_H-M   'P 1'
#
loop_
_entity.id
_entity.type
_entity.pdbx_description
1 polymer ?
#
loop_
_entity_poly.entity_id
_entity_poly.type
_entity_poly.pdbx_seq_one_letter_code
_entity_poly.pdbx_strand_id
1 'polypeptide(L)'
;MSSFAPLDLSIANGPADKKRVAYFYDSDVGNYAYVAGHPMKPHRIRMAHSLVMNYGLYKKMEIYRAKPANKFEMTQFHTDEYIDFLAKVTPDNMDSYAKEQSRYNVGDDCPVFDGLFEFCGISAGGSMEGAARLNRNKCDIAVNWAGGLHHAKKSEASGFCYVNDIVLGILELLRFKQRVLYVDIDVHHGDGVEEAFYTTDRVMTVSFHKYGE
;
A
#
# COMPACT_ATOMS: atom_id res chain seq x y z
N MET A 1 1.87 -24.27 -42.15
CA MET A 1 2.16 -22.82 -42.12
C MET A 1 0.87 -22.13 -41.70
N SER A 2 0.71 -21.85 -40.41
CA SER A 2 -0.47 -21.16 -39.87
C SER A 2 -0.29 -19.66 -40.03
N SER A 3 -1.06 -19.04 -40.93
CA SER A 3 -1.08 -17.59 -41.07
C SER A 3 -1.76 -16.98 -39.84
N PHE A 4 -1.02 -16.23 -39.05
CA PHE A 4 -1.63 -15.36 -38.03
C PHE A 4 -2.38 -14.23 -38.74
N ALA A 5 -3.59 -13.93 -38.26
CA ALA A 5 -4.35 -12.77 -38.69
C ALA A 5 -3.59 -11.46 -38.34
N PRO A 6 -3.71 -10.39 -39.14
CA PRO A 6 -3.04 -9.14 -38.82
C PRO A 6 -3.66 -8.54 -37.55
N LEU A 7 -2.79 -8.20 -36.59
CA LEU A 7 -3.13 -7.30 -35.49
C LEU A 7 -3.30 -5.91 -36.07
N ASP A 8 -4.54 -5.51 -36.33
CA ASP A 8 -4.86 -4.11 -36.56
C ASP A 8 -5.82 -3.65 -35.46
N LEU A 9 -5.29 -2.94 -34.48
CA LEU A 9 -6.06 -2.05 -33.60
C LEU A 9 -5.21 -0.80 -33.32
N SER A 10 -5.27 0.11 -34.29
CA SER A 10 -5.42 1.55 -34.07
C SER A 10 -4.82 2.11 -32.77
N ILE A 11 -3.61 2.67 -32.88
CA ILE A 11 -3.18 3.76 -32.01
C ILE A 11 -4.02 4.99 -32.39
N ALA A 12 -5.28 4.99 -31.96
CA ALA A 12 -6.13 6.16 -32.02
C ALA A 12 -5.71 7.10 -30.88
N ASN A 13 -4.68 7.90 -31.14
CA ASN A 13 -4.48 9.15 -30.41
C ASN A 13 -5.61 10.12 -30.81
N GLY A 14 -6.82 9.85 -30.30
CA GLY A 14 -7.89 10.83 -30.23
C GLY A 14 -7.55 11.93 -29.20
N PRO A 15 -8.36 12.99 -29.08
CA PRO A 15 -8.15 13.99 -28.04
C PRO A 15 -8.13 13.25 -26.70
N ALA A 16 -7.00 13.28 -25.99
CA ALA A 16 -6.74 12.41 -24.85
C ALA A 16 -7.93 12.46 -23.87
N ASP A 17 -8.71 11.37 -23.81
CA ASP A 17 -9.78 11.21 -22.84
C ASP A 17 -9.17 11.45 -21.46
N LYS A 18 -9.55 12.56 -20.83
CA LYS A 18 -9.02 12.93 -19.51
C LYS A 18 -9.38 11.81 -18.54
N LYS A 19 -8.37 11.06 -18.10
CA LYS A 19 -8.53 10.00 -17.11
C LYS A 19 -9.07 10.57 -15.80
N ARG A 20 -10.06 9.89 -15.22
CA ARG A 20 -10.64 10.23 -13.91
C ARG A 20 -9.70 9.77 -12.81
N VAL A 21 -9.23 10.71 -12.01
CA VAL A 21 -8.29 10.44 -10.92
C VAL A 21 -9.02 10.52 -9.57
N ALA A 22 -8.92 9.45 -8.78
CA ALA A 22 -9.30 9.43 -7.37
C ALA A 22 -8.03 9.54 -6.52
N TYR A 23 -8.01 10.47 -5.56
CA TYR A 23 -6.88 10.72 -4.67
C TYR A 23 -7.30 10.52 -3.22
N PHE A 24 -6.60 9.67 -2.48
CA PHE A 24 -6.91 9.30 -1.11
C PHE A 24 -6.00 10.04 -0.14
N TYR A 25 -6.62 10.67 0.86
CA TYR A 25 -5.92 11.36 1.92
C TYR A 25 -6.74 11.38 3.20
N ASP A 26 -6.09 11.03 4.31
CA ASP A 26 -6.60 11.20 5.67
C ASP A 26 -5.75 12.27 6.37
N SER A 27 -6.39 13.25 7.01
CA SER A 27 -5.69 14.33 7.71
C SER A 27 -4.84 13.84 8.89
N ASP A 28 -5.20 12.69 9.47
CA ASP A 28 -4.56 12.16 10.66
C ASP A 28 -3.21 11.50 10.33
N VAL A 29 -3.01 11.04 9.08
CA VAL A 29 -1.79 10.32 8.66
C VAL A 29 -0.49 11.09 8.94
N GLY A 30 -0.54 12.42 8.87
CA GLY A 30 0.62 13.28 9.08
C GLY A 30 0.94 13.57 10.55
N ASN A 31 0.10 13.10 11.47
CA ASN A 31 0.24 13.29 12.92
C ASN A 31 0.89 12.08 13.60
N TYR A 32 0.91 10.91 12.95
CA TYR A 32 1.65 9.76 13.45
C TYR A 32 3.15 10.00 13.34
N ALA A 33 3.87 9.61 14.38
CA ALA A 33 5.30 9.75 14.47
C ALA A 33 5.91 8.41 14.89
N TYR A 34 6.84 7.93 14.08
CA TYR A 34 7.80 6.94 14.55
C TYR A 34 8.66 7.56 15.66
N VAL A 35 9.37 6.71 16.41
CA VAL A 35 10.20 7.13 17.54
C VAL A 35 11.25 8.19 17.16
N ALA A 36 11.76 8.91 18.16
CA ALA A 36 12.75 9.95 17.97
C ALA A 36 13.98 9.41 17.20
N GLY A 37 14.47 10.19 16.22
CA GLY A 37 15.60 9.80 15.36
C GLY A 37 15.23 8.90 14.17
N HIS A 38 14.06 8.26 14.14
CA HIS A 38 13.68 7.33 13.08
C HIS A 38 13.49 8.03 11.70
N PRO A 39 13.97 7.48 10.57
CA PRO A 39 13.95 8.15 9.27
C PRO A 39 12.56 8.23 8.62
N MET A 40 11.67 7.26 8.87
CA MET A 40 10.28 7.32 8.38
C MET A 40 9.51 8.46 9.07
N LYS A 41 9.09 9.45 8.29
CA LYS A 41 8.29 10.60 8.74
C LYS A 41 6.95 10.66 7.99
N PRO A 42 5.84 10.11 8.54
CA PRO A 42 4.50 10.19 7.92
C PRO A 42 4.06 11.61 7.55
N HIS A 43 4.60 12.62 8.24
CA HIS A 43 4.42 14.04 7.92
C HIS A 43 4.68 14.40 6.44
N ARG A 44 5.57 13.67 5.73
CA ARG A 44 5.83 13.86 4.29
C ARG A 44 4.55 13.78 3.44
N ILE A 45 3.58 12.96 3.85
CA ILE A 45 2.30 12.78 3.16
C ILE A 45 1.44 14.05 3.29
N ARG A 46 1.42 14.67 4.48
CA ARG A 46 0.75 15.95 4.73
C ARG A 46 1.40 17.10 3.94
N MET A 47 2.73 17.10 3.81
CA MET A 47 3.44 18.07 2.98
C MET A 47 3.06 17.93 1.50
N ALA A 48 3.06 16.69 0.97
CA ALA A 48 2.64 16.41 -0.40
C ALA A 48 1.17 16.84 -0.64
N HIS A 49 0.27 16.54 0.29
CA HIS A 49 -1.11 17.00 0.23
C HIS A 49 -1.22 18.53 0.19
N SER A 50 -0.47 19.24 1.02
CA SER A 50 -0.46 20.71 1.01
C SER A 50 -0.03 21.28 -0.35
N LEU A 51 0.98 20.69 -0.99
CA LEU A 51 1.41 21.08 -2.34
C LEU A 51 0.32 20.79 -3.39
N VAL A 52 -0.33 19.63 -3.32
CA VAL A 52 -1.47 19.27 -4.18
C VAL A 52 -2.59 20.33 -4.11
N MET A 53 -2.90 20.81 -2.90
CA MET A 53 -3.91 21.85 -2.69
C MET A 53 -3.46 23.20 -3.26
N ASN A 54 -2.25 23.64 -2.95
CA ASN A 54 -1.72 24.94 -3.35
C ASN A 54 -1.45 25.07 -4.85
N TYR A 55 -1.06 23.98 -5.53
CA TYR A 55 -0.95 23.95 -6.99
C TYR A 55 -2.31 23.84 -7.70
N GLY A 56 -3.43 23.75 -6.96
CA GLY A 56 -4.76 23.64 -7.53
C GLY A 56 -5.05 22.30 -8.21
N LEU A 57 -4.24 21.27 -7.94
CA LEU A 57 -4.42 19.93 -8.53
C LEU A 57 -5.70 19.26 -8.06
N TYR A 58 -6.17 19.57 -6.84
CA TYR A 58 -7.46 19.11 -6.31
C TYR A 58 -8.65 19.47 -7.19
N LYS A 59 -8.54 20.50 -8.04
CA LYS A 59 -9.60 20.88 -9.01
C LYS A 59 -9.70 19.93 -10.20
N LYS A 60 -8.72 19.02 -10.36
CA LYS A 60 -8.56 18.11 -11.49
C LYS A 60 -8.76 16.64 -11.12
N MET A 61 -9.09 16.35 -9.85
CA MET A 61 -9.27 15.00 -9.33
C MET A 61 -10.28 14.97 -8.19
N GLU A 62 -10.82 13.80 -7.88
CA GLU A 62 -11.74 13.61 -6.75
C GLU A 62 -10.93 13.22 -5.51
N ILE A 63 -11.08 13.97 -4.41
CA ILE A 63 -10.40 13.68 -3.14
C ILE A 63 -11.33 12.87 -2.24
N TYR A 64 -10.81 11.76 -1.71
CA TYR A 64 -11.51 10.83 -0.83
C TYR A 64 -10.78 10.65 0.48
N ARG A 65 -11.56 10.50 1.55
CA ARG A 65 -11.09 9.90 2.80
C ARG A 65 -11.60 8.46 2.85
N ALA A 66 -10.69 7.49 2.70
CA ALA A 66 -11.04 6.08 2.85
C ALA A 66 -11.34 5.77 4.32
N LYS A 67 -12.17 4.75 4.57
CA LYS A 67 -12.26 4.19 5.92
C LYS A 67 -10.97 3.43 6.22
N PRO A 68 -10.38 3.58 7.43
CA PRO A 68 -9.26 2.74 7.82
C PRO A 68 -9.63 1.26 7.72
N ALA A 69 -8.71 0.45 7.19
CA ALA A 69 -8.91 -1.00 7.08
C ALA A 69 -9.07 -1.60 8.48
N ASN A 70 -10.02 -2.52 8.62
CA ASN A 70 -10.24 -3.25 9.86
C ASN A 70 -9.43 -4.55 9.91
N LYS A 71 -9.42 -5.23 11.07
CA LYS A 71 -8.69 -6.49 11.25
C LYS A 71 -9.03 -7.54 10.19
N PHE A 72 -10.32 -7.74 9.90
CA PHE A 72 -10.80 -8.73 8.95
C PHE A 72 -10.33 -8.45 7.51
N GLU A 73 -10.22 -7.16 7.14
CA GLU A 73 -9.66 -6.76 5.85
C GLU A 73 -8.17 -7.05 5.78
N MET A 74 -7.41 -6.71 6.83
CA MET A 74 -5.97 -6.96 6.87
C MET A 74 -5.62 -8.46 6.87
N THR A 75 -6.46 -9.30 7.48
CA THR A 75 -6.23 -10.76 7.54
C THR A 75 -6.58 -11.50 6.25
N GLN A 76 -7.01 -10.80 5.19
CA GLN A 76 -7.08 -11.39 3.86
C GLN A 76 -5.70 -11.80 3.31
N PHE A 77 -4.63 -11.19 3.82
CA PHE A 77 -3.25 -11.59 3.55
C PHE A 77 -2.53 -12.01 4.83
N HIS A 78 -2.53 -11.14 5.84
CA HIS A 78 -1.77 -11.34 7.06
C HIS A 78 -2.39 -12.41 7.98
N THR A 79 -1.58 -13.04 8.82
CA THR A 79 -2.10 -13.98 9.83
C THR A 79 -2.89 -13.26 10.93
N ASP A 80 -3.95 -13.90 11.42
CA ASP A 80 -4.81 -13.37 12.47
C ASP A 80 -4.03 -12.98 13.73
N GLU A 81 -3.07 -13.81 14.16
CA GLU A 81 -2.27 -13.57 15.36
C GLU A 81 -1.36 -12.34 15.24
N TYR A 82 -0.87 -12.06 14.03
CA TYR A 82 -0.01 -10.91 13.77
C TYR A 82 -0.82 -9.61 13.79
N ILE A 83 -1.98 -9.59 13.10
CA ILE A 83 -2.87 -8.43 13.10
C ILE A 83 -3.46 -8.18 14.49
N ASP A 84 -3.77 -9.23 15.25
CA ASP A 84 -4.24 -9.08 16.61
C ASP A 84 -3.16 -8.52 17.55
N PHE A 85 -1.90 -8.92 17.36
CA PHE A 85 -0.76 -8.31 18.06
C PHE A 85 -0.62 -6.82 17.72
N LEU A 86 -0.57 -6.45 16.44
CA LEU A 86 -0.43 -5.04 16.02
C LEU A 86 -1.54 -4.15 16.58
N ALA A 87 -2.75 -4.69 16.71
CA ALA A 87 -3.89 -3.96 17.25
C ALA A 87 -3.92 -3.85 18.78
N LYS A 88 -3.09 -4.61 19.49
CA LYS A 88 -3.02 -4.63 20.96
C LYS A 88 -1.78 -3.95 21.50
N VAL A 89 -0.67 -4.01 20.78
CA VAL A 89 0.61 -3.47 21.24
C VAL A 89 0.56 -1.94 21.25
N THR A 90 0.99 -1.36 22.36
CA THR A 90 1.11 0.09 22.58
C THR A 90 2.45 0.36 23.27
N PRO A 91 2.95 1.62 23.24
CA PRO A 91 4.17 1.96 23.98
C PRO A 91 4.09 1.62 25.47
N ASP A 92 2.91 1.75 26.08
CA ASP A 92 2.70 1.47 27.51
C ASP A 92 2.77 -0.03 27.87
N ASN A 93 2.49 -0.92 26.92
CA ASN A 93 2.38 -2.36 27.19
C ASN A 93 3.41 -3.22 26.45
N MET A 94 4.26 -2.63 25.61
CA MET A 94 5.16 -3.37 24.73
C MET A 94 6.10 -4.33 25.47
N ASP A 95 6.52 -4.01 26.70
CA ASP A 95 7.36 -4.88 27.53
C ASP A 95 6.67 -6.23 27.85
N SER A 96 5.34 -6.26 27.88
CA SER A 96 4.55 -7.49 28.08
C SER A 96 4.50 -8.38 26.83
N TYR A 97 4.93 -7.84 25.68
CA TYR A 97 4.90 -8.49 24.37
C TYR A 97 6.30 -8.80 23.82
N ALA A 98 7.31 -8.95 24.68
CA ALA A 98 8.71 -9.15 24.23
C ALA A 98 8.88 -10.37 23.30
N LYS A 99 8.10 -11.44 23.50
CA LYS A 99 8.15 -12.64 22.64
C LYS A 99 7.53 -12.37 21.27
N GLU A 100 6.39 -11.70 21.24
CA GLU A 100 5.67 -11.33 20.03
C GLU A 100 6.45 -10.29 19.22
N GLN A 101 7.07 -9.32 19.88
CA GLN A 101 7.98 -8.36 19.26
C GLN A 101 9.11 -9.06 18.50
N SER A 102 9.79 -10.02 19.15
CA SER A 102 10.83 -10.82 18.49
C SER A 102 10.26 -11.70 17.37
N ARG A 103 9.09 -12.32 17.56
CA ARG A 103 8.46 -13.21 16.58
C ARG A 103 8.00 -12.48 15.33
N TYR A 104 7.48 -11.26 15.48
CA TYR A 104 6.86 -10.47 14.41
C TYR A 104 7.75 -9.34 13.90
N ASN A 105 9.01 -9.31 14.34
CA ASN A 105 10.02 -8.33 13.96
C ASN A 105 9.56 -6.87 14.19
N VAL A 106 8.96 -6.62 15.36
CA VAL A 106 8.51 -5.28 15.81
C VAL A 106 9.35 -4.88 17.03
N GLY A 107 9.97 -3.71 16.98
CA GLY A 107 10.81 -3.16 18.06
C GLY A 107 11.89 -2.21 17.54
N ASP A 108 12.88 -2.74 16.82
CA ASP A 108 14.07 -2.01 16.38
C ASP A 108 13.77 -1.11 15.17
N ASP A 109 14.03 -1.58 13.95
CA ASP A 109 13.70 -0.84 12.71
C ASP A 109 12.19 -0.62 12.55
N CYS A 110 11.35 -1.49 13.10
CA CYS A 110 9.90 -1.36 13.07
C CYS A 110 9.36 -1.08 14.48
N PRO A 111 9.49 0.15 15.01
CA PRO A 111 9.18 0.44 16.41
C PRO A 111 7.70 0.37 16.74
N VAL A 112 7.37 0.17 18.02
CA VAL A 112 6.03 0.43 18.54
C VAL A 112 5.88 1.94 18.76
N PHE A 113 4.76 2.53 18.31
CA PHE A 113 4.45 3.94 18.53
C PHE A 113 2.94 4.15 18.71
N ASP A 114 2.58 5.31 19.26
CA ASP A 114 1.17 5.66 19.48
C ASP A 114 0.38 5.70 18.17
N GLY A 115 -0.68 4.90 18.12
CA GLY A 115 -1.56 4.82 16.95
C GLY A 115 -0.99 4.00 15.78
N LEU A 116 -0.05 3.09 16.05
CA LEU A 116 0.54 2.18 15.05
C LEU A 116 -0.53 1.47 14.20
N PHE A 117 -1.54 0.89 14.84
CA PHE A 117 -2.58 0.13 14.12
C PHE A 117 -3.46 1.02 13.24
N GLU A 118 -3.81 2.21 13.72
CA GLU A 118 -4.57 3.20 12.97
C GLU A 118 -3.79 3.72 11.77
N PHE A 119 -2.47 3.95 11.91
CA PHE A 119 -1.59 4.29 10.80
C PHE A 119 -1.62 3.21 9.70
N CYS A 120 -1.52 1.93 10.10
CA CYS A 120 -1.64 0.80 9.18
C CYS A 120 -3.02 0.77 8.50
N GLY A 121 -4.09 1.03 9.27
CA GLY A 121 -5.46 1.08 8.77
C GLY A 121 -5.67 2.15 7.71
N ILE A 122 -5.14 3.37 7.91
CA ILE A 122 -5.25 4.46 6.92
C ILE A 122 -4.54 4.07 5.62
N SER A 123 -3.32 3.55 5.72
CA SER A 123 -2.53 3.11 4.56
C SER A 123 -3.26 2.03 3.76
N ALA A 124 -3.63 0.92 4.42
CA ALA A 124 -4.32 -0.21 3.82
C ALA A 124 -5.69 0.17 3.25
N GLY A 125 -6.48 0.94 4.01
CA GLY A 125 -7.82 1.38 3.60
C GLY A 125 -7.80 2.22 2.33
N GLY A 126 -6.82 3.12 2.19
CA GLY A 126 -6.64 3.92 0.96
C GLY A 126 -6.35 3.05 -0.27
N SER A 127 -5.47 2.06 -0.13
CA SER A 127 -5.09 1.17 -1.24
C SER A 127 -6.22 0.21 -1.63
N MET A 128 -6.93 -0.35 -0.64
CA MET A 128 -8.09 -1.23 -0.88
C MET A 128 -9.28 -0.49 -1.51
N GLU A 129 -9.63 0.70 -1.02
CA GLU A 129 -10.72 1.49 -1.61
C GLU A 129 -10.33 1.98 -3.02
N GLY A 130 -9.07 2.36 -3.25
CA GLY A 130 -8.55 2.67 -4.58
C GLY A 130 -8.73 1.51 -5.56
N ALA A 131 -8.33 0.30 -5.16
CA ALA A 131 -8.52 -0.93 -5.92
C ALA A 131 -10.01 -1.23 -6.19
N ALA A 132 -10.86 -1.09 -5.17
CA ALA A 132 -12.30 -1.31 -5.30
C ALA A 132 -12.94 -0.31 -6.30
N ARG A 133 -12.51 0.95 -6.32
CA ARG A 133 -12.99 1.95 -7.29
C ARG A 133 -12.54 1.64 -8.72
N LEU A 134 -11.31 1.17 -8.90
CA LEU A 134 -10.82 0.70 -10.20
C LEU A 134 -11.65 -0.49 -10.70
N ASN A 135 -11.93 -1.47 -9.84
CA ASN A 135 -12.79 -2.62 -10.17
C ASN A 135 -14.20 -2.20 -10.59
N ARG A 136 -14.77 -1.20 -9.90
CA ARG A 136 -16.12 -0.67 -10.16
C ARG A 136 -16.17 0.37 -11.30
N ASN A 137 -15.07 0.56 -12.03
CA ASN A 137 -14.93 1.58 -13.08
C ASN A 137 -15.32 3.01 -12.63
N LYS A 138 -15.12 3.33 -11.35
CA LYS A 138 -15.41 4.65 -10.75
C LYS A 138 -14.28 5.66 -10.92
N CYS A 139 -13.08 5.20 -11.22
CA CYS A 139 -11.93 5.99 -11.63
C CYS A 139 -11.09 5.19 -12.62
N ASP A 140 -10.22 5.89 -13.34
CA ASP A 140 -9.24 5.27 -14.22
C ASP A 140 -7.86 5.21 -13.55
N ILE A 141 -7.60 6.09 -12.57
CA ILE A 141 -6.40 6.14 -11.75
C ILE A 141 -6.81 6.36 -10.29
N ALA A 142 -6.23 5.59 -9.37
CA ALA A 142 -6.36 5.77 -7.93
C ALA A 142 -4.98 6.07 -7.33
N VAL A 143 -4.89 7.07 -6.47
CA VAL A 143 -3.63 7.54 -5.88
C VAL A 143 -3.74 7.53 -4.35
N ASN A 144 -2.88 6.77 -3.68
CA ASN A 144 -2.75 6.76 -2.23
C ASN A 144 -1.27 6.93 -1.84
N TRP A 145 -0.86 8.13 -1.45
CA TRP A 145 0.54 8.39 -1.05
C TRP A 145 0.88 7.92 0.37
N ALA A 146 -0.12 7.49 1.15
CA ALA A 146 0.10 6.87 2.46
C ALA A 146 0.46 5.38 2.36
N GLY A 147 0.14 4.74 1.23
CA GLY A 147 0.43 3.35 0.93
C GLY A 147 1.83 3.12 0.36
N GLY A 148 2.02 1.93 -0.21
CA GLY A 148 3.29 1.51 -0.82
C GLY A 148 4.24 0.83 0.16
N LEU A 149 3.75 0.25 1.26
CA LEU A 149 4.57 -0.38 2.30
C LEU A 149 4.94 -1.82 1.88
N HIS A 150 5.86 -1.92 0.93
CA HIS A 150 6.15 -3.15 0.18
C HIS A 150 6.94 -4.24 0.91
N HIS A 151 7.60 -3.93 2.04
CA HIS A 151 8.44 -4.88 2.77
C HIS A 151 7.67 -5.78 3.75
N ALA A 152 6.45 -5.39 4.13
CA ALA A 152 5.66 -6.13 5.11
C ALA A 152 5.38 -7.56 4.61
N LYS A 153 5.64 -8.55 5.46
CA LYS A 153 5.47 -9.97 5.17
C LYS A 153 4.13 -10.47 5.70
N LYS A 154 3.82 -11.75 5.45
CA LYS A 154 2.57 -12.36 5.90
C LYS A 154 2.39 -12.31 7.42
N SER A 155 3.47 -12.50 8.17
CA SER A 155 3.42 -12.65 9.63
C SER A 155 4.49 -11.84 10.36
N GLU A 156 5.14 -10.87 9.72
CA GLU A 156 6.16 -10.03 10.35
C GLU A 156 6.26 -8.67 9.67
N ALA A 157 6.70 -7.67 10.44
CA ALA A 157 7.08 -6.37 9.92
C ALA A 157 8.50 -6.42 9.33
N SER A 158 8.80 -5.53 8.39
CA SER A 158 10.14 -5.39 7.84
C SER A 158 10.29 -4.02 7.20
N GLY A 159 11.48 -3.40 7.28
CA GLY A 159 11.78 -2.14 6.57
C GLY A 159 10.73 -1.04 6.77
N PHE A 160 10.34 -0.78 8.01
CA PHE A 160 9.30 0.21 8.39
C PHE A 160 7.86 -0.17 7.96
N CYS A 161 7.66 -1.36 7.41
CA CYS A 161 6.37 -1.82 6.88
C CYS A 161 5.76 -2.88 7.80
N TYR A 162 4.56 -2.61 8.32
CA TYR A 162 3.84 -3.53 9.22
C TYR A 162 2.72 -4.28 8.50
N VAL A 163 1.91 -3.58 7.69
CA VAL A 163 0.83 -4.14 6.88
C VAL A 163 1.12 -3.86 5.40
N ASN A 164 1.03 -4.89 4.56
CA ASN A 164 1.29 -4.79 3.14
C ASN A 164 0.01 -4.36 2.40
N ASP A 165 -0.22 -3.03 2.35
CA ASP A 165 -1.37 -2.43 1.70
C ASP A 165 -1.44 -2.76 0.19
N ILE A 166 -0.28 -2.99 -0.42
CA ILE A 166 -0.14 -3.32 -1.84
C ILE A 166 -0.72 -4.70 -2.11
N VAL A 167 -0.34 -5.71 -1.32
CA VAL A 167 -0.86 -7.07 -1.46
C VAL A 167 -2.37 -7.08 -1.27
N LEU A 168 -2.89 -6.38 -0.26
CA LEU A 168 -4.33 -6.26 -0.03
C LEU A 168 -5.05 -5.57 -1.21
N GLY A 169 -4.47 -4.50 -1.76
CA GLY A 169 -4.98 -3.84 -2.96
C GLY A 169 -4.98 -4.74 -4.20
N ILE A 170 -3.93 -5.53 -4.41
CA ILE A 170 -3.83 -6.50 -5.50
C ILE A 170 -4.86 -7.62 -5.34
N LEU A 171 -5.05 -8.15 -4.11
CA LEU A 171 -6.09 -9.14 -3.83
C LEU A 171 -7.49 -8.62 -4.18
N GLU A 172 -7.79 -7.35 -3.86
CA GLU A 172 -9.04 -6.72 -4.27
C GLU A 172 -9.13 -6.62 -5.81
N LEU A 173 -8.08 -6.20 -6.52
CA LEU A 173 -8.06 -6.17 -7.99
C LEU A 173 -8.30 -7.56 -8.62
N LEU A 174 -7.68 -8.60 -8.06
CA LEU A 174 -7.80 -9.98 -8.55
C LEU A 174 -9.22 -10.56 -8.45
N ARG A 175 -10.14 -9.92 -7.72
CA ARG A 175 -11.56 -10.30 -7.73
C ARG A 175 -12.22 -10.10 -9.09
N PHE A 176 -11.72 -9.16 -9.91
CA PHE A 176 -12.30 -8.79 -11.21
C PHE A 176 -11.29 -8.78 -12.36
N LYS A 177 -9.99 -8.75 -12.07
CA LYS A 177 -8.92 -8.76 -13.07
C LYS A 177 -8.25 -10.13 -13.12
N GLN A 178 -8.17 -10.72 -14.31
CA GLN A 178 -7.52 -12.02 -14.49
C GLN A 178 -6.01 -11.93 -14.18
N ARG A 179 -5.37 -10.84 -14.62
CA ARG A 179 -3.94 -10.56 -14.44
C ARG A 179 -3.74 -9.15 -13.90
N VAL A 180 -2.82 -8.99 -12.97
CA VAL A 180 -2.38 -7.71 -12.41
C VAL A 180 -0.87 -7.58 -12.62
N LEU A 181 -0.42 -6.40 -13.06
CA LEU A 181 0.99 -6.06 -13.13
C LEU A 181 1.32 -5.15 -11.95
N TYR A 182 2.32 -5.51 -11.17
CA TYR A 182 2.92 -4.70 -10.13
C TYR A 182 4.29 -4.20 -10.62
N VAL A 183 4.47 -2.87 -10.60
CA VAL A 183 5.74 -2.22 -10.94
C VAL A 183 6.22 -1.46 -9.71
N ASP A 184 7.44 -1.74 -9.31
CA ASP A 184 8.11 -1.14 -8.17
C ASP A 184 9.34 -0.36 -8.61
N ILE A 185 9.37 0.90 -8.17
CA ILE A 185 10.43 1.88 -8.46
C ILE A 185 11.10 2.39 -7.18
N ASP A 186 10.78 1.79 -6.03
CA ASP A 186 11.51 2.05 -4.80
C ASP A 186 12.97 1.61 -4.96
N VAL A 187 13.86 2.26 -4.22
CA VAL A 187 15.29 1.94 -4.26
C VAL A 187 15.59 0.56 -3.68
N HIS A 188 14.72 0.07 -2.78
CA HIS A 188 14.78 -1.27 -2.21
C HIS A 188 13.94 -2.25 -3.04
N HIS A 189 14.30 -3.53 -2.96
CA HIS A 189 13.53 -4.60 -3.59
C HIS A 189 12.15 -4.71 -2.92
N GLY A 190 11.09 -4.75 -3.73
CA GLY A 190 9.70 -5.00 -3.30
C GLY A 190 9.43 -6.45 -2.89
N ASP A 191 10.24 -6.94 -1.95
CA ASP A 191 10.34 -8.32 -1.53
C ASP A 191 9.06 -8.89 -0.91
N GLY A 192 8.32 -8.10 -0.12
CA GLY A 192 7.06 -8.55 0.49
C GLY A 192 5.96 -8.79 -0.55
N VAL A 193 5.89 -7.95 -1.59
CA VAL A 193 4.93 -8.12 -2.69
C VAL A 193 5.34 -9.28 -3.60
N GLU A 194 6.64 -9.40 -3.90
CA GLU A 194 7.19 -10.52 -4.67
C GLU A 194 6.90 -11.87 -3.98
N GLU A 195 7.22 -11.98 -2.69
CA GLU A 195 7.01 -13.20 -1.91
C GLU A 195 5.52 -13.59 -1.87
N ALA A 196 4.62 -12.62 -1.68
CA ALA A 196 3.18 -12.86 -1.61
C ALA A 196 2.59 -13.48 -2.89
N PHE A 197 3.21 -13.23 -4.04
CA PHE A 197 2.72 -13.68 -5.35
C PHE A 197 3.70 -14.59 -6.10
N TYR A 198 4.76 -15.07 -5.44
CA TYR A 198 5.85 -15.80 -6.07
C TYR A 198 5.43 -17.08 -6.80
N THR A 199 4.30 -17.68 -6.39
CA THR A 199 3.80 -18.97 -6.92
C THR A 199 2.55 -18.83 -7.81
N THR A 200 2.19 -17.63 -8.24
CA THR A 200 1.05 -17.39 -9.14
C THR A 200 1.46 -16.71 -10.45
N ASP A 201 0.79 -17.06 -11.53
CA ASP A 201 0.89 -16.41 -12.84
C ASP A 201 -0.09 -15.22 -13.00
N ARG A 202 -0.97 -15.01 -12.02
CA ARG A 202 -1.99 -13.95 -12.05
C ARG A 202 -1.43 -12.57 -11.68
N VAL A 203 -0.26 -12.52 -11.04
CA VAL A 203 0.42 -11.27 -10.69
C VAL A 203 1.85 -11.34 -11.18
N MET A 204 2.25 -10.37 -12.00
CA MET A 204 3.65 -10.20 -12.37
C MET A 204 4.24 -9.08 -11.52
N THR A 205 5.31 -9.35 -10.81
CA THR A 205 6.05 -8.36 -10.02
C THR A 205 7.32 -7.94 -10.76
N VAL A 206 7.50 -6.65 -10.99
CA VAL A 206 8.67 -6.08 -11.66
C VAL A 206 9.24 -4.99 -10.76
N SER A 207 10.45 -5.21 -10.21
CA SER A 207 11.11 -4.27 -9.31
C SER A 207 12.46 -3.86 -9.86
N PHE A 208 12.74 -2.55 -9.82
CA PHE A 208 14.03 -1.97 -10.20
C PHE A 208 14.66 -1.35 -8.95
N HIS A 209 15.71 -1.97 -8.42
CA HIS A 209 16.27 -1.61 -7.12
C HIS A 209 17.80 -1.69 -7.13
N LYS A 210 18.42 -1.06 -6.12
CA LYS A 210 19.85 -1.26 -5.86
C LYS A 210 20.09 -2.72 -5.45
N TYR A 211 21.10 -3.36 -6.02
CA TYR A 211 21.55 -4.70 -5.62
C TYR A 211 23.07 -4.72 -5.45
N GLY A 212 23.55 -5.36 -4.38
CA GLY A 212 24.98 -5.37 -4.02
C GLY A 212 25.46 -4.07 -3.36
N GLU A 213 26.73 -4.07 -2.93
CA GLU A 213 27.41 -2.89 -2.37
C GLU A 213 27.67 -1.80 -3.42
#